data_AF-A0A8S3DVJ2-F1
#
_entry.id   AF-A0A8S3DVJ2-F1
#
_cell.length_a   1.000
_cell.length_b   1.000
_cell.length_c   1.000
_cell.angle_alpha   90.00
_cell.angle_beta   90.00
_cell.angle_gamma   90.00
#
_symmetry.space_group_name_H-M   'P 1'
#
loop_
_entity.id
_entity.type
_entity.pdbx_description
1 polymer ?
#
loop_
_entity_poly.entity_id
_entity_poly.type
_entity_poly.pdbx_seq_one_letter_code
_entity_poly.pdbx_strand_id
1 'polypeptide(L)'
;DFFDLTIPDETPVVGLTDSELERLPTMIFTKSCTTIQDDDKCAVCLSEYIGGEKLKHLRCKHFFHSECIDPWLKTSTRCPICRGEQTS
;
A
#
# COMPACT_ATOMS: atom_id res chain seq x y z
N ASP A 1 41.54 -7.53 0.13
CA ASP A 1 41.68 -6.11 -0.23
C ASP A 1 41.51 -6.01 -1.74
N PHE A 2 40.70 -5.05 -2.22
CA PHE A 2 39.97 -5.03 -3.52
C PHE A 2 38.78 -6.01 -3.56
N PHE A 3 37.52 -5.61 -3.56
CA PHE A 3 36.89 -4.38 -4.01
C PHE A 3 35.59 -4.22 -3.21
N ASP A 4 35.65 -3.37 -2.17
CA ASP A 4 34.44 -2.73 -1.66
C ASP A 4 34.04 -1.73 -2.74
N LEU A 5 33.06 -2.09 -3.56
CA LEU A 5 32.18 -1.12 -4.19
C LEU A 5 30.77 -1.58 -3.87
N THR A 6 30.32 -1.13 -2.70
CA THR A 6 28.95 -0.65 -2.49
C THR A 6 28.10 -0.73 -3.74
N ILE A 7 27.18 -1.70 -3.74
CA ILE A 7 26.04 -1.70 -4.66
C ILE A 7 25.39 -0.32 -4.46
N PRO A 8 25.34 0.56 -5.47
CA PRO A 8 24.41 1.67 -5.39
C PRO A 8 23.02 1.05 -5.53
N ASP A 9 22.45 0.58 -4.41
CA ASP A 9 21.02 0.28 -4.27
C ASP A 9 20.25 1.61 -4.23
N GLU A 10 20.54 2.48 -5.19
CA GLU A 10 19.83 3.73 -5.39
C GLU A 10 19.46 3.78 -6.86
N THR A 11 18.77 2.72 -7.32
CA THR A 11 17.79 2.93 -8.39
C THR A 11 16.89 4.07 -7.91
N PRO A 12 16.67 5.13 -8.69
CA PRO A 12 15.74 6.19 -8.30
C PRO A 12 14.39 5.51 -8.12
N VAL A 13 14.00 5.32 -6.86
CA VAL A 13 12.70 4.77 -6.50
C VAL A 13 11.68 5.80 -6.98
N VAL A 14 11.09 5.56 -8.15
CA VAL A 14 10.07 6.42 -8.74
C VAL A 14 8.75 6.13 -8.00
N GLY A 15 8.76 6.39 -6.70
CA GLY A 15 7.58 6.28 -5.86
C GLY A 15 6.68 7.50 -5.98
N LEU A 16 5.49 7.36 -5.42
CA LEU A 16 4.57 8.47 -5.24
C LEU A 16 5.07 9.37 -4.12
N THR A 17 4.95 10.68 -4.31
CA THR A 17 5.17 11.67 -3.24
C THR A 17 4.11 11.53 -2.16
N ASP A 18 4.38 12.01 -0.93
CA ASP A 18 3.38 12.12 0.14
C ASP A 18 2.09 12.80 -0.35
N SER A 19 2.24 13.90 -1.08
CA SER A 19 1.15 14.68 -1.64
C SER A 19 0.29 13.88 -2.63
N GLU A 20 0.87 12.97 -3.41
CA GLU A 20 0.10 12.08 -4.29
C GLU A 20 -0.60 10.97 -3.52
N LEU A 21 0.03 10.44 -2.47
CA LEU A 21 -0.58 9.44 -1.59
C LEU A 21 -1.79 10.00 -0.86
N GLU A 22 -1.74 11.24 -0.39
CA GLU A 22 -2.87 11.90 0.27
C GLU A 22 -4.07 12.11 -0.67
N ARG A 23 -3.84 12.15 -1.99
CA ARG A 23 -4.91 12.27 -2.99
C ARG A 23 -5.59 10.95 -3.31
N LEU A 24 -5.06 9.83 -2.83
CA LEU A 24 -5.71 8.54 -3.01
C LEU A 24 -6.95 8.43 -2.11
N PRO A 25 -8.05 7.85 -2.63
CA PRO A 25 -9.28 7.71 -1.84
C PRO A 25 -9.00 6.86 -0.61
N THR A 26 -9.30 7.43 0.55
CA THR A 26 -9.15 6.78 1.86
C THR A 26 -10.54 6.61 2.48
N MET A 27 -10.81 5.46 3.07
CA MET A 27 -12.05 5.14 3.77
C MET A 27 -11.78 4.64 5.17
N ILE A 28 -12.78 4.76 6.05
CA ILE A 28 -12.73 4.14 7.37
C ILE A 28 -13.41 2.79 7.27
N PHE A 29 -12.68 1.73 7.62
CA PHE A 29 -13.27 0.41 7.70
C PHE A 29 -14.30 0.38 8.83
N THR A 30 -15.52 -0.04 8.52
CA THR A 30 -16.58 -0.23 9.51
C THR A 30 -16.98 -1.69 9.48
N LYS A 31 -16.60 -2.43 10.54
CA LYS A 31 -16.99 -3.84 10.69
C LYS A 31 -18.48 -3.89 11.07
N SER A 32 -19.37 -3.76 10.09
CA SER A 32 -20.80 -3.98 10.30
C SER A 32 -21.01 -5.48 10.47
N CYS A 33 -21.43 -5.91 11.66
CA CYS A 33 -21.52 -7.30 12.10
C CYS A 33 -22.35 -8.19 11.16
N THR A 34 -21.78 -8.74 10.09
CA THR A 34 -22.30 -9.91 9.36
C THR A 34 -21.26 -10.42 8.35
N THR A 35 -20.73 -11.62 8.60
CA THR A 35 -19.87 -12.42 7.70
C THR A 35 -18.41 -11.95 7.59
N ILE A 36 -17.49 -12.72 8.19
CA ILE A 36 -16.05 -12.61 7.94
C ILE A 36 -15.83 -12.97 6.46
N GLN A 37 -15.50 -11.99 5.62
CA GLN A 37 -15.07 -12.26 4.25
C GLN A 37 -13.54 -12.35 4.24
N ASP A 38 -13.00 -13.27 3.45
CA ASP A 38 -11.55 -13.48 3.32
C ASP A 38 -10.82 -12.23 2.74
N ASP A 39 -11.58 -11.30 2.16
CA ASP A 39 -11.14 -9.99 1.66
C ASP A 39 -10.97 -8.92 2.76
N ASP A 40 -11.32 -9.20 4.01
CA ASP A 40 -11.20 -8.26 5.13
C ASP A 40 -9.79 -8.27 5.77
N LYS A 41 -8.73 -8.52 5.00
CA LYS A 41 -7.35 -8.50 5.48
C LYS A 41 -6.42 -7.73 4.57
N CYS A 42 -5.43 -7.07 5.17
CA CYS A 42 -4.38 -6.37 4.45
C CYS A 42 -3.33 -7.35 3.92
N ALA A 43 -3.13 -7.41 2.61
CA ALA A 43 -2.11 -8.31 2.05
C ALA A 43 -0.65 -7.85 2.30
N VAL A 44 -0.45 -6.66 2.89
CA VAL A 44 0.89 -6.16 3.25
C VAL A 44 1.31 -6.63 4.65
N CYS A 45 0.46 -6.43 5.66
CA CYS A 45 0.75 -6.87 7.04
C CYS A 45 0.13 -8.23 7.38
N LEU A 46 -0.70 -8.79 6.50
CA LEU A 46 -1.45 -10.04 6.68
C LEU A 46 -2.42 -10.03 7.88
N SER A 47 -2.77 -8.85 8.38
CA SER A 47 -3.70 -8.65 9.49
C SER A 47 -5.12 -8.32 8.99
N GLU A 48 -6.12 -8.76 9.74
CA GLU A 48 -7.52 -8.38 9.53
C GLU A 48 -7.75 -6.88 9.70
N TYR A 49 -8.73 -6.34 9.00
CA TYR A 49 -9.20 -4.98 9.18
C TYR A 49 -10.08 -4.86 10.43
N ILE A 50 -9.83 -3.81 11.20
CA ILE A 50 -10.53 -3.48 12.43
C ILE A 50 -11.38 -2.22 12.20
N GLY A 51 -12.58 -2.23 12.78
CA GLY A 51 -13.49 -1.08 12.71
C GLY A 51 -12.81 0.19 13.23
N GLY A 52 -12.79 1.24 12.42
CA GLY A 52 -12.11 2.51 12.71
C GLY A 52 -10.76 2.68 12.01
N GLU A 53 -10.21 1.65 11.40
CA GLU A 53 -8.94 1.75 10.67
C GLU A 53 -9.10 2.48 9.33
N LYS A 54 -8.06 3.22 8.95
CA LYS A 54 -7.99 3.91 7.66
C LYS A 54 -7.49 2.95 6.59
N LEU A 55 -8.33 2.64 5.62
CA LEU A 55 -7.96 1.86 4.46
C LEU A 55 -7.81 2.76 3.24
N LYS A 56 -6.71 2.57 2.51
CA LYS A 56 -6.49 3.19 1.22
C LYS A 56 -7.06 2.31 0.13
N HIS A 57 -7.86 2.93 -0.71
CA HIS A 57 -8.45 2.32 -1.88
C HIS A 57 -7.60 2.68 -3.10
N LEU A 58 -6.97 1.67 -3.68
CA LEU A 58 -6.18 1.83 -4.88
C LEU A 58 -7.08 1.93 -6.12
N ARG A 59 -6.56 2.54 -7.21
CA ARG A 59 -7.24 2.64 -8.51
C ARG A 59 -7.61 1.27 -9.09
N CYS A 60 -6.87 0.23 -8.70
CA CYS A 60 -7.10 -1.16 -9.09
C CYS A 60 -8.18 -1.88 -8.25
N LYS A 61 -8.90 -1.18 -7.36
CA LYS A 61 -9.95 -1.72 -6.48
C LYS A 61 -9.48 -2.60 -5.31
N HIS A 62 -8.20 -2.56 -4.97
CA HIS A 62 -7.67 -3.27 -3.81
C HIS A 62 -7.58 -2.33 -2.60
N PHE A 63 -7.83 -2.89 -1.42
CA PHE A 63 -7.78 -2.19 -0.15
C PHE A 63 -6.54 -2.61 0.64
N PHE A 64 -5.98 -1.66 1.37
CA PHE A 64 -4.85 -1.87 2.28
C PHE A 64 -4.95 -0.86 3.42
N HIS A 65 -4.35 -1.13 4.57
CA HIS A 65 -4.17 -0.08 5.58
C HIS A 65 -3.39 1.09 4.98
N SER A 66 -3.84 2.32 5.21
CA SER A 66 -3.13 3.52 4.75
C SER A 66 -1.68 3.49 5.21
N GLU A 67 -1.44 3.10 6.47
CA GLU A 67 -0.10 3.03 7.05
C GLU A 67 0.78 1.94 6.43
N CYS A 68 0.18 0.87 5.89
CA CYS A 68 0.94 -0.21 5.24
C CYS A 68 1.23 0.08 3.77
N ILE A 69 0.29 0.69 3.05
CA ILE A 69 0.42 0.90 1.61
C ILE A 69 1.18 2.18 1.26
N ASP A 70 1.18 3.18 2.14
CA ASP A 70 1.92 4.42 1.93
C ASP A 70 3.44 4.22 1.77
N PRO A 71 4.14 3.51 2.68
CA PRO A 71 5.57 3.24 2.48
C PRO A 71 5.83 2.37 1.25
N TRP A 72 4.91 1.45 0.92
CA TRP A 72 5.03 0.64 -0.29
C TRP A 72 5.00 1.51 -1.55
N LEU A 73 4.03 2.41 -1.64
CA LEU A 73 3.84 3.28 -2.80
C LEU A 73 4.92 4.36 -2.95
N LYS A 74 5.60 4.73 -1.85
CA LYS A 74 6.82 5.55 -1.86
C LYS A 74 8.02 4.85 -2.51
N THR A 75 8.00 3.52 -2.58
CA THR A 75 9.05 2.74 -3.23
C THR A 75 8.61 2.24 -4.61
N SER A 76 7.32 1.89 -4.76
CA SER A 76 6.76 1.30 -5.96
C SER A 76 5.31 1.72 -6.15
N THR A 77 5.00 2.42 -7.24
CA THR A 77 3.65 2.90 -7.57
C THR A 77 2.69 1.81 -8.04
N ARG A 78 3.02 0.53 -7.81
CA ARG A 78 2.25 -0.62 -8.25
C ARG A 78 1.59 -1.32 -7.08
N CYS A 79 0.37 -1.81 -7.32
CA CYS A 79 -0.37 -2.59 -6.33
C CYS A 79 0.38 -3.90 -6.00
N PRO A 80 0.54 -4.27 -4.71
CA PRO A 80 1.21 -5.51 -4.32
C PRO A 80 0.43 -6.77 -4.72
N ILE A 81 -0.89 -6.67 -4.97
CA ILE A 81 -1.72 -7.79 -5.38
C ILE A 81 -1.69 -8.00 -6.90
N CYS A 82 -2.08 -6.98 -7.67
CA CYS A 82 -2.26 -7.11 -9.13
C CYS A 82 -1.17 -6.44 -9.97
N ARG A 83 -0.21 -5.76 -9.33
CA ARG A 83 0.85 -4.97 -10.00
C ARG A 83 0.33 -3.84 -10.89
N GLY A 84 -0.96 -3.50 -10.78
CA GLY A 84 -1.56 -2.36 -11.46
C GLY A 84 -0.99 -1.04 -10.96
N GLU A 85 -0.75 -0.11 -11.88
CA GLU A 85 -0.17 1.20 -11.60
C GLU A 85 -1.17 2.14 -10.91
N GLN A 86 -0.67 2.93 -9.95
CA GLN A 86 -1.48 3.83 -9.11
C GLN A 86 -1.24 5.32 -9.42
N THR A 87 -0.24 5.62 -10.24
CA THR A 87 -0.03 6.97 -10.79
C THR A 87 -1.14 7.31 -11.78
N SER A 88 -1.52 8.60 -11.83
CA SER A 88 -2.59 9.12 -12.69
C SER A 88 -2.03 10.04 -13.77
#